data_AF-A0A930J1Q1-F1
#
_entry.id   AF-A0A930J1Q1-F1
#
_cell.length_a   1.000
_cell.length_b   1.000
_cell.length_c   1.000
_cell.angle_alpha   90.00
_cell.angle_beta   90.00
_cell.angle_gamma   90.00
#
_symmetry.space_group_name_H-M   'P 1'
#
loop_
_entity.id
_entity.type
_entity.pdbx_description
1 polymer ?
#
loop_
_entity_poly.entity_id
_entity_poly.type
_entity_poly.pdbx_seq_one_letter_code
_entity_poly.pdbx_strand_id
1 'polypeptide(L)'
;MKEKLMPYRWIAYVLMWYIFHLSPAYLRMAYTSEEYLITSFLISVVVILFCSYKFGSEKGKVLGILMFLVGVLIDVFVALMPYIVFLGLNWDH
;
A
#
# COMPACT_ATOMS: atom_id res chain seq x y z
N MET A 1 -15.30 -29.44 6.00
CA MET A 1 -14.69 -28.15 6.38
C MET A 1 -13.86 -27.70 5.17
N LYS A 2 -14.27 -26.67 4.42
CA LYS A 2 -13.41 -26.14 3.35
C LYS A 2 -12.30 -25.36 4.04
N GLU A 3 -11.10 -25.93 4.14
CA GLU A 3 -9.92 -25.19 4.55
C GLU A 3 -9.85 -23.93 3.68
N LYS A 4 -10.02 -22.75 4.30
CA LYS A 4 -9.65 -21.50 3.65
C LYS A 4 -8.13 -21.58 3.51
N LEU A 5 -7.67 -22.00 2.33
CA LEU A 5 -6.26 -22.19 1.97
C LEU A 5 -5.34 -21.02 2.39
N MET A 6 -5.89 -19.81 2.63
CA MET A 6 -5.16 -18.69 3.21
C MET A 6 -6.03 -17.88 4.18
N PRO A 7 -5.92 -18.07 5.51
CA PRO A 7 -6.74 -17.36 6.50
C PRO A 7 -6.47 -15.83 6.57
N TYR A 8 -5.36 -15.35 5.99
CA TYR A 8 -4.93 -13.94 5.96
C TYR A 8 -4.73 -13.39 4.54
N ARG A 9 -5.42 -13.94 3.53
CA ARG A 9 -5.28 -13.54 2.11
C ARG A 9 -5.36 -12.04 1.86
N TRP A 10 -6.20 -11.32 2.61
CA TRP A 10 -6.39 -9.88 2.44
C TRP A 10 -5.14 -9.08 2.80
N ILE A 11 -4.40 -9.53 3.81
CA ILE A 11 -3.10 -8.94 4.17
C ILE A 11 -2.09 -9.22 3.05
N ALA A 12 -2.07 -10.45 2.52
CA ALA A 12 -1.19 -10.79 1.40
C ALA A 12 -1.48 -9.95 0.13
N TYR A 13 -2.75 -9.63 -0.16
CA TYR A 13 -3.10 -8.75 -1.28
C TYR A 13 -2.60 -7.31 -1.09
N VAL A 14 -2.72 -6.76 0.12
CA VAL A 14 -2.15 -5.43 0.43
C VAL A 14 -0.63 -5.44 0.35
N LEU A 15 0.03 -6.51 0.80
CA LEU A 15 1.49 -6.65 0.66
C LEU A 15 1.91 -6.72 -0.81
N MET A 16 1.22 -7.51 -1.63
CA MET A 16 1.49 -7.60 -3.07
C MET A 16 1.31 -6.25 -3.77
N TRP A 17 0.30 -5.47 -3.37
CA TRP A 17 0.05 -4.12 -3.85
C TRP A 17 1.24 -3.19 -3.57
N TYR A 18 1.85 -3.28 -2.39
CA TYR A 18 3.04 -2.48 -2.08
C TYR A 18 4.32 -2.95 -2.75
N ILE A 19 4.47 -4.25 -3.01
CA ILE A 19 5.60 -4.76 -3.80
C ILE A 19 5.61 -4.12 -5.20
N PHE A 20 4.43 -3.91 -5.80
CA PHE A 20 4.32 -3.18 -7.06
C PHE A 20 4.79 -1.72 -6.95
N HIS A 21 4.44 -1.04 -5.85
CA HIS A 21 4.89 0.33 -5.56
C HIS A 21 6.39 0.47 -5.27
N LEU A 22 7.09 -0.62 -4.95
CA LEU A 22 8.55 -0.60 -4.80
C LEU A 22 9.29 -0.75 -6.15
N SER A 23 8.57 -0.92 -7.26
CA SER A 23 9.21 -1.06 -8.57
C SER A 23 9.92 0.24 -9.01
N PRO A 24 11.09 0.15 -9.66
CA PRO A 24 11.81 1.33 -10.16
C PRO A 24 10.97 2.18 -11.12
N ALA A 25 10.10 1.53 -11.90
CA ALA A 25 9.19 2.20 -12.82
C ALA A 25 8.18 3.08 -12.09
N TYR A 26 7.56 2.55 -11.02
CA TYR A 26 6.65 3.33 -10.19
C TYR A 26 7.38 4.50 -9.51
N LEU A 27 8.51 4.23 -8.86
CA LEU A 27 9.26 5.27 -8.12
C LEU A 27 9.64 6.43 -9.04
N ARG A 28 10.09 6.15 -10.27
CA ARG A 28 10.42 7.18 -11.25
C ARG A 28 9.19 8.00 -11.67
N MET A 29 8.08 7.34 -12.01
CA MET A 29 6.85 8.04 -12.41
C MET A 29 6.31 8.92 -11.28
N ALA A 30 6.23 8.37 -10.06
CA ALA A 30 5.76 9.06 -8.87
C ALA A 30 6.64 10.26 -8.49
N TYR A 31 7.95 10.18 -8.69
CA TYR A 31 8.85 11.33 -8.49
C TYR A 31 8.63 12.43 -9.54
N THR A 32 8.41 12.05 -10.81
CA THR A 32 8.31 13.02 -11.91
C THR A 32 6.92 13.64 -12.10
N SER A 33 5.88 13.08 -11.49
CA SER A 33 4.50 13.51 -11.68
C SER A 33 3.73 13.48 -10.36
N GLU A 34 3.41 14.68 -9.84
CA GLU A 34 2.58 14.84 -8.64
C GLU A 34 1.18 14.26 -8.85
N GLU A 35 0.58 14.47 -10.03
CA GLU A 35 -0.74 13.91 -10.38
C GLU A 35 -0.73 12.38 -10.31
N TYR A 36 0.33 11.73 -10.83
CA TYR A 36 0.49 10.29 -10.78
C TYR A 36 0.62 9.81 -9.32
N LEU A 37 1.45 10.47 -8.52
CA LEU A 37 1.64 10.15 -7.10
C LEU A 37 0.32 10.25 -6.32
N ILE A 38 -0.41 11.36 -6.46
CA ILE A 38 -1.69 11.58 -5.79
C ILE A 38 -2.72 10.54 -6.23
N THR A 39 -2.80 10.28 -7.53
CA THR A 39 -3.75 9.29 -8.07
C THR A 39 -3.45 7.89 -7.55
N SER A 40 -2.19 7.46 -7.55
CA SER A 40 -1.77 6.16 -7.03
C SER A 40 -1.99 6.03 -5.52
N PHE A 41 -1.78 7.09 -4.75
CA PHE A 41 -2.09 7.12 -3.32
C PHE A 41 -3.60 6.91 -3.09
N LEU A 42 -4.47 7.63 -3.81
CA LEU A 42 -5.92 7.48 -3.67
C LEU A 42 -6.39 6.07 -4.05
N ILE A 43 -5.84 5.48 -5.11
CA ILE A 43 -6.14 4.09 -5.50
C ILE A 43 -5.73 3.13 -4.37
N SER A 44 -4.57 3.35 -3.75
CA SER A 44 -4.07 2.53 -2.65
C SER A 44 -4.99 2.60 -1.43
N VAL A 45 -5.45 3.79 -1.05
CA VAL A 45 -6.46 3.96 0.01
C VAL A 45 -7.72 3.13 -0.28
N VAL A 46 -8.21 3.13 -1.52
CA VAL A 46 -9.39 2.32 -1.91
C VAL A 46 -9.10 0.82 -1.78
N VAL A 47 -7.93 0.35 -2.22
CA VAL A 47 -7.52 -1.06 -2.08
C VAL A 47 -7.43 -1.48 -0.62
N ILE A 48 -6.83 -0.65 0.25
CA ILE A 48 -6.71 -0.89 1.69
C ILE A 48 -8.07 -0.93 2.34
N LEU A 49 -8.96 0.02 2.00
CA LEU A 49 -10.33 0.06 2.51
C LEU A 49 -11.11 -1.20 2.13
N PHE A 50 -11.01 -1.65 0.88
CA PHE A 50 -11.65 -2.89 0.44
C PHE A 50 -11.11 -4.12 1.17
N CYS A 51 -9.79 -4.26 1.26
CA CYS A 51 -9.15 -5.42 1.89
C CYS A 51 -9.41 -5.46 3.40
N SER A 52 -9.33 -4.31 4.08
CA SER A 52 -9.61 -4.19 5.52
C SER A 52 -11.07 -4.45 5.85
N TYR A 53 -12.01 -4.00 5.02
CA TYR A 53 -13.43 -4.31 5.17
C TYR A 53 -13.68 -5.82 5.07
N LYS A 54 -13.15 -6.46 4.03
CA LYS A 54 -13.28 -7.91 3.85
C LYS A 54 -12.61 -8.69 4.98
N PHE A 55 -11.44 -8.27 5.41
CA PHE A 55 -10.73 -8.88 6.54
C PHE A 55 -11.53 -8.75 7.85
N GLY A 56 -12.05 -7.56 8.14
CA GLY A 56 -12.88 -7.29 9.32
C GLY A 56 -14.18 -8.08 9.32
N SER A 57 -14.79 -8.30 8.14
CA SER A 57 -15.96 -9.18 8.01
C SER A 57 -15.64 -10.65 8.32
N GLU A 58 -14.39 -11.10 8.12
CA GLU A 58 -13.99 -12.50 8.36
C GLU A 58 -13.39 -12.75 9.74
N LYS A 59 -12.74 -11.74 10.33
CA LYS A 59 -11.95 -11.88 11.56
C LYS A 59 -12.45 -11.00 12.71
N GLY A 60 -13.33 -10.04 12.45
CA GLY A 60 -13.90 -9.12 13.43
C GLY A 60 -13.61 -7.65 13.11
N LYS A 61 -14.56 -6.78 13.45
CA LYS A 61 -14.52 -5.34 13.11
C LYS A 61 -13.25 -4.64 13.60
N VAL A 62 -12.82 -4.94 14.84
CA VAL A 62 -11.61 -4.33 15.44
C VAL A 62 -10.36 -4.64 14.62
N LEU A 63 -10.20 -5.89 14.19
CA LEU A 63 -9.07 -6.31 13.36
C LEU A 63 -9.10 -5.68 11.96
N GLY A 64 -10.28 -5.51 11.38
CA GLY A 64 -10.45 -4.76 10.12
C GLY A 64 -10.01 -3.30 10.25
N ILE A 65 -10.46 -2.61 11.31
CA ILE A 65 -10.06 -1.21 11.56
C ILE A 65 -8.55 -1.11 11.78
N LEU A 66 -7.96 -2.02 12.56
CA LEU A 66 -6.51 -2.04 12.79
C LEU A 66 -5.74 -2.22 11.46
N MET A 67 -6.19 -3.14 10.60
CA MET A 67 -5.60 -3.35 9.28
C MET A 67 -5.71 -2.10 8.39
N PHE A 68 -6.83 -1.38 8.44
CA PHE A 68 -7.01 -0.13 7.70
C PHE A 68 -6.02 0.95 8.17
N LEU A 69 -5.95 1.19 9.48
CA LEU A 69 -5.06 2.20 10.06
C LEU A 69 -3.59 1.93 9.75
N VAL A 70 -3.14 0.68 9.94
CA VAL A 70 -1.77 0.27 9.60
C VAL A 70 -1.53 0.37 8.10
N GLY A 71 -2.49 -0.05 7.28
CA GLY A 71 -2.41 0.03 5.83
C GLY A 71 -2.21 1.46 5.33
N VAL A 72 -3.06 2.40 5.77
CA VAL A 72 -2.96 3.82 5.39
C VAL A 72 -1.66 4.44 5.89
N LEU A 73 -1.20 4.09 7.10
CA LEU A 73 0.07 4.58 7.61
C LEU A 73 1.23 4.14 6.69
N ILE A 74 1.26 2.87 6.29
CA ILE A 74 2.25 2.34 5.34
C ILE A 74 2.13 3.06 3.99
N ASP A 75 0.92 3.31 3.51
CA ASP A 75 0.68 3.98 2.22
C ASP A 75 1.30 5.38 2.18
N VAL A 76 1.14 6.14 3.27
CA VAL A 76 1.77 7.47 3.43
C VAL A 76 3.30 7.34 3.38
N PHE A 77 3.88 6.36 4.08
CA PHE A 77 5.33 6.13 4.01
C PHE A 77 5.80 5.78 2.59
N VAL A 78 5.06 4.91 1.89
CA VAL A 78 5.37 4.50 0.51
C VAL A 78 5.29 5.69 -0.45
N ALA A 79 4.29 6.57 -0.30
CA ALA A 79 4.17 7.78 -1.11
C ALA A 79 5.35 8.76 -0.92
N LEU A 80 6.02 8.74 0.24
CA LEU A 80 7.21 9.56 0.51
C LEU A 80 8.51 8.94 -0.03
N MET A 81 8.55 7.63 -0.27
CA MET A 81 9.76 6.92 -0.72
C MET A 81 10.38 7.46 -2.02
N PRO A 82 9.63 7.83 -3.09
CA PRO A 82 10.21 8.41 -4.29
C PRO A 82 11.08 9.63 -3.98
N TYR A 83 10.61 10.52 -3.12
CA TYR A 83 11.35 11.73 -2.74
C TYR A 83 12.64 11.39 -1.99
N ILE A 84 12.59 10.45 -1.04
CA ILE A 84 13.77 10.04 -0.25
C ILE A 84 14.83 9.40 -1.17
N VAL A 85 14.41 8.49 -2.05
CA VAL A 85 15.30 7.77 -2.97
C VAL A 85 15.98 8.74 -3.94
N PHE A 86 15.22 9.62 -4.59
CA PHE A 86 15.79 10.56 -5.57
C PHE A 86 16.51 11.75 -4.93
N LEU A 87 16.14 12.20 -3.72
CA LEU A 87 16.96 13.16 -2.95
C LEU A 87 18.31 12.56 -2.60
N GLY A 88 18.36 11.30 -2.16
CA GLY A 88 19.61 10.59 -1.87
C GLY A 88 20.50 10.44 -3.11
N LEU A 89 19.90 10.11 -4.27
CA LEU A 89 20.64 10.00 -5.53
C LEU A 89 21.18 11.36 -6.03
N ASN A 90 20.50 12.47 -5.74
CA ASN A 90 20.98 13.80 -6.11
C ASN A 90 22.12 14.33 -5.21
N TRP A 91 22.37 13.71 -4.05
CA TRP A 91 23.50 14.07 -3.18
C TRP A 91 24.83 13.43 -3.60
N ASP A 92 24.78 12.35 -4.39
CA ASP A 92 25.97 11.64 -4.92
C ASP A 92 26.50 12.26 -6.24
N HIS A 93 26.03 13.45 -6.63
CA HIS A 93 26.45 14.18 -7.83
C HIS A 93 27.04 15.56 -7.52
#